data_AF-A0AAE0FHJ1-F1
#
_entry.id   AF-A0AAE0FHJ1-F1
#
_cell.length_a   1.000
_cell.length_b   1.000
_cell.length_c   1.000
_cell.angle_alpha   90.00
_cell.angle_beta   90.00
_cell.angle_gamma   90.00
#
_symmetry.space_group_name_H-M   'P 1'
#
loop_
_entity.id
_entity.type
_entity.pdbx_description
1 polymer ?
#
loop_
_entity_poly.entity_id
_entity_poly.type
_entity_poly.pdbx_seq_one_letter_code
_entity_poly.pdbx_strand_id
1 'polypeptide(L)'
;MRALYEADPLLLEVSFAAGYDGTLAMLKTTYELEGDRLEILLVYRRVEALRAFGRSLLDGANRGTLPNVDVVIRRATTPTIGLKLQKEFPEHGLFTGFITAIDKDDPAEWAYTISYEDGDSETMVLVELEPLLSTHGNALREYAVRELMLGYTYLENRLTGIFGGGTCGILVEGEGLH
;
A
#
# COMPACT_ATOMS: atom_id res chain seq x y z
N MET A 1 16.83 -16.38 -14.23
CA MET A 1 15.61 -17.15 -13.87
C MET A 1 15.74 -18.02 -12.61
N ARG A 2 16.91 -18.12 -11.94
CA ARG A 2 17.03 -18.88 -10.67
C ARG A 2 16.54 -18.12 -9.42
N ALA A 3 16.61 -16.79 -9.43
CA ALA A 3 16.31 -15.96 -8.25
C ALA A 3 14.84 -15.90 -7.82
N LEU A 4 13.88 -16.29 -8.68
CA LEU A 4 12.45 -16.19 -8.35
C LEU A 4 11.97 -17.34 -7.45
N TYR A 5 12.64 -18.50 -7.48
CA TYR A 5 12.28 -19.70 -6.72
C TYR A 5 12.99 -19.80 -5.36
N GLU A 6 14.00 -18.96 -5.14
CA GLU A 6 14.69 -18.81 -3.85
C GLU A 6 14.11 -17.65 -3.01
N ALA A 7 13.20 -16.87 -3.59
CA ALA A 7 12.51 -15.80 -2.89
C ALA A 7 11.51 -16.39 -1.88
N ASP A 8 11.39 -15.74 -0.72
CA ASP A 8 10.36 -16.02 0.28
C ASP A 8 8.98 -16.09 -0.41
N PRO A 9 8.22 -17.19 -0.26
CA PRO A 9 6.89 -17.33 -0.86
C PRO A 9 5.97 -16.14 -0.58
N LEU A 10 6.10 -15.53 0.60
CA LEU A 10 5.32 -14.35 0.98
C LEU A 10 5.70 -13.11 0.15
N LEU A 11 6.99 -12.93 -0.13
CA LEU A 11 7.48 -11.83 -0.96
C LEU A 11 6.97 -11.97 -2.40
N LEU A 12 6.90 -13.20 -2.90
CA LEU A 12 6.38 -13.49 -4.23
C LEU A 12 4.87 -13.18 -4.31
N GLU A 13 4.10 -13.58 -3.30
CA GLU A 13 2.65 -13.32 -3.23
C GLU A 13 2.36 -11.82 -3.13
N VAL A 14 3.10 -11.08 -2.29
CA VAL A 14 3.01 -9.63 -2.20
C VAL A 14 3.36 -8.97 -3.54
N SER A 15 4.36 -9.47 -4.25
CA SER A 15 4.75 -8.95 -5.57
C SER A 15 3.65 -9.17 -6.61
N PHE A 16 2.97 -10.32 -6.61
CA PHE A 16 1.82 -10.57 -7.48
C PHE A 16 0.61 -9.71 -7.12
N ALA A 17 0.33 -9.53 -5.83
CA ALA A 17 -0.75 -8.66 -5.36
C ALA A 17 -0.51 -7.20 -5.76
N ALA A 18 0.71 -6.69 -5.54
CA ALA A 18 1.14 -5.37 -5.99
C ALA A 18 1.04 -5.24 -7.51
N GLY A 19 1.47 -6.28 -8.23
CA GLY A 19 1.28 -6.43 -9.67
C GLY A 19 -0.18 -6.25 -10.04
N TYR A 20 -1.12 -6.97 -9.43
CA TYR A 20 -2.54 -6.87 -9.76
C TYR A 20 -3.11 -5.46 -9.50
N ASP A 21 -2.77 -4.87 -8.35
CA ASP A 21 -3.18 -3.51 -7.97
C ASP A 21 -2.67 -2.44 -8.96
N GLY A 22 -1.40 -2.52 -9.37
CA GLY A 22 -0.80 -1.56 -10.30
C GLY A 22 -1.13 -1.84 -11.78
N THR A 23 -1.17 -3.12 -12.16
CA THR A 23 -1.27 -3.55 -13.57
C THR A 23 -2.60 -3.13 -14.17
N LEU A 24 -3.72 -3.24 -13.46
CA LEU A 24 -5.02 -2.82 -14.00
C LEU A 24 -5.02 -1.34 -14.42
N ALA A 25 -4.36 -0.46 -13.67
CA ALA A 25 -4.22 0.95 -14.02
C ALA A 25 -3.20 1.16 -15.16
N MET A 26 -2.05 0.49 -15.10
CA MET A 26 -0.97 0.65 -16.08
C MET A 26 -1.33 0.06 -17.45
N LEU A 27 -1.79 -1.19 -17.52
CA LEU A 27 -2.12 -1.91 -18.76
C LEU A 27 -3.22 -1.19 -19.54
N LYS A 28 -4.25 -0.72 -18.84
CA LYS A 28 -5.39 -0.01 -19.43
C LYS A 28 -5.00 1.37 -19.98
N THR A 29 -3.97 1.99 -19.41
CA THR A 29 -3.43 3.28 -19.87
C THR A 29 -2.52 3.06 -21.08
N THR A 30 -1.69 2.02 -21.08
CA THR A 30 -0.78 1.70 -22.20
C THR A 30 -1.53 1.29 -23.47
N TYR A 31 -2.56 0.44 -23.36
CA TYR A 31 -3.34 -0.01 -24.53
C TYR A 31 -4.03 1.15 -25.29
N GLU A 32 -4.48 2.18 -24.58
CA GLU A 32 -5.17 3.34 -25.19
C GLU A 32 -4.19 4.42 -25.69
N LEU A 33 -2.97 4.46 -25.14
CA LEU A 33 -1.88 5.24 -25.75
C LEU A 33 -1.49 4.69 -27.13
N GLU A 34 -1.76 3.42 -27.40
CA GLU A 34 -1.49 2.74 -28.68
C GLU A 34 -2.74 2.65 -29.59
N GLY A 35 -3.92 3.11 -29.12
CA GLY A 35 -5.22 3.05 -29.82
C GLY A 35 -5.59 4.30 -30.63
N ASP A 36 -6.48 4.14 -31.62
CA ASP A 36 -6.77 5.12 -32.69
C ASP A 36 -7.60 6.34 -32.20
N ARG A 37 -6.92 7.48 -31.95
CA ARG A 37 -7.27 8.92 -31.92
C ARG A 37 -8.64 9.47 -31.43
N LEU A 38 -9.67 8.69 -31.09
CA LEU A 38 -10.87 9.19 -30.40
C LEU A 38 -10.69 9.24 -28.87
N GLU A 39 -9.59 8.69 -28.37
CA GLU A 39 -9.36 8.35 -26.96
C GLU A 39 -8.56 9.42 -26.20
N ILE A 40 -8.09 10.51 -26.83
CA ILE A 40 -7.16 11.47 -26.19
C ILE A 40 -7.68 12.05 -24.86
N LEU A 41 -8.98 12.37 -24.75
CA LEU A 41 -9.56 12.84 -23.48
C LEU A 41 -9.73 11.72 -22.43
N LEU A 42 -9.99 10.49 -22.87
CA LEU A 42 -10.07 9.31 -21.99
C LEU A 42 -8.68 8.91 -21.48
N VAL A 43 -7.68 8.97 -22.35
CA VAL A 43 -6.26 8.78 -22.06
C VAL A 43 -5.78 9.83 -21.06
N TYR A 44 -6.07 11.13 -21.29
CA TYR A 44 -5.69 12.19 -20.35
C TYR A 44 -6.27 11.96 -18.95
N ARG A 45 -7.58 11.67 -18.85
CA ARG A 45 -8.24 11.40 -17.56
C ARG A 45 -7.59 10.22 -16.83
N ARG A 46 -7.17 9.18 -17.54
CA ARG A 46 -6.53 8.00 -16.95
C ARG A 46 -5.08 8.25 -16.59
N VAL A 47 -4.34 8.99 -17.40
CA VAL A 47 -2.99 9.47 -17.04
C VAL A 47 -3.05 10.30 -15.76
N GLU A 48 -4.03 11.20 -15.62
CA GLU A 48 -4.19 11.96 -14.38
C GLU A 48 -4.67 11.11 -13.20
N ALA A 49 -5.49 10.08 -13.42
CA ALA A 49 -5.84 9.11 -12.38
C ALA A 49 -4.63 8.28 -11.93
N LEU A 50 -3.78 7.87 -12.86
CA LEU A 50 -2.53 7.16 -12.63
C LEU A 50 -1.54 8.04 -11.85
N ARG A 51 -1.40 9.31 -12.23
CA ARG A 51 -0.63 10.32 -11.48
C ARG A 51 -1.16 10.54 -10.08
N ALA A 52 -2.47 10.68 -9.93
CA ALA A 52 -3.11 10.85 -8.63
C ALA A 52 -2.84 9.64 -7.73
N PHE A 53 -2.92 8.43 -8.28
CA PHE A 53 -2.57 7.22 -7.55
C PHE A 53 -1.08 7.18 -7.18
N GLY A 54 -0.17 7.45 -8.11
CA GLY A 54 1.27 7.52 -7.82
C GLY A 54 1.62 8.56 -6.75
N ARG A 55 0.98 9.74 -6.78
CA ARG A 55 1.09 10.74 -5.70
C ARG A 55 0.54 10.23 -4.38
N SER A 56 -0.59 9.50 -4.40
CA SER A 56 -1.16 8.93 -3.18
C SER A 56 -0.22 7.92 -2.51
N LEU A 57 0.55 7.16 -3.29
CA LEU A 57 1.55 6.22 -2.77
C LEU A 57 2.72 6.91 -2.07
N LEU A 58 3.07 8.13 -2.50
CA LEU A 58 4.14 8.95 -1.92
C LEU A 58 3.72 9.72 -0.66
N ASP A 59 2.42 9.95 -0.47
CA ASP A 59 1.90 10.66 0.70
C ASP A 59 2.17 9.84 1.96
N GLY A 60 3.15 10.27 2.78
CA GLY A 60 3.64 9.53 3.93
C GLY A 60 2.57 9.22 4.99
N ALA A 61 1.47 9.99 5.02
CA ALA A 61 0.36 9.78 5.93
C ALA A 61 -0.66 8.74 5.43
N ASN A 62 -0.84 8.62 4.10
CA ASN A 62 -1.92 7.82 3.51
C ASN A 62 -1.46 6.74 2.52
N ARG A 63 -0.18 6.71 2.12
CA ARG A 63 0.54 5.82 1.18
C ARG A 63 -0.34 4.95 0.26
N GLY A 64 -1.34 5.56 -0.36
CA GLY A 64 -2.44 4.97 -1.11
C GLY A 64 -3.16 3.80 -0.41
N THR A 65 -4.27 3.37 -1.00
CA THR A 65 -4.86 2.06 -0.70
C THR A 65 -4.28 1.02 -1.65
N LEU A 66 -3.76 -0.08 -1.11
CA LEU A 66 -3.26 -1.22 -1.87
C LEU A 66 -4.02 -2.46 -1.41
N PRO A 67 -5.29 -2.61 -1.79
CA PRO A 67 -6.21 -3.54 -1.14
C PRO A 67 -5.73 -4.99 -1.21
N ASN A 68 -5.11 -5.42 -2.32
CA ASN A 68 -4.62 -6.79 -2.44
C ASN A 68 -3.35 -7.00 -1.62
N VAL A 69 -2.42 -6.03 -1.65
CA VAL A 69 -1.21 -6.07 -0.80
C VAL A 69 -1.60 -6.07 0.68
N ASP A 70 -2.56 -5.23 1.06
CA ASP A 70 -3.01 -5.08 2.43
C ASP A 70 -3.65 -6.39 2.94
N VAL A 71 -4.45 -7.08 2.11
CA VAL A 71 -5.02 -8.40 2.46
C VAL A 71 -3.94 -9.47 2.65
N VAL A 72 -2.95 -9.54 1.75
CA VAL A 72 -1.86 -10.53 1.87
C VAL A 72 -1.03 -10.29 3.13
N ILE A 73 -0.72 -9.03 3.43
CA ILE A 73 0.04 -8.67 4.64
C ILE A 73 -0.77 -9.02 5.89
N ARG A 74 -2.06 -8.73 5.94
CA ARG A 74 -2.92 -9.05 7.09
C ARG A 74 -2.98 -10.54 7.37
N ARG A 75 -3.15 -11.36 6.33
CA ARG A 75 -3.13 -12.83 6.42
C ARG A 75 -1.81 -13.39 6.96
N ALA A 76 -0.71 -12.78 6.55
CA ALA A 76 0.63 -13.22 6.96
C ALA A 76 1.07 -12.64 8.32
N THR A 77 0.34 -11.68 8.86
CA THR A 77 0.70 -11.00 10.11
C THR A 77 0.15 -11.79 11.29
N THR A 78 1.04 -12.37 12.10
CA THR A 78 0.66 -12.94 13.39
C THR A 78 0.37 -11.82 14.39
N PRO A 79 -0.83 -11.74 14.99
CA PRO A 79 -1.13 -10.69 15.94
C PRO A 79 -0.33 -10.85 17.24
N THR A 80 0.26 -9.74 17.69
CA THR A 80 1.06 -9.67 18.92
C THR A 80 0.60 -8.49 19.78
N ILE A 81 0.90 -8.54 21.08
CA ILE A 81 0.60 -7.44 22.00
C ILE A 81 1.34 -6.17 21.54
N GLY A 82 0.64 -5.05 21.53
CA GLY A 82 1.13 -3.75 21.06
C GLY A 82 0.94 -3.52 19.56
N LEU A 83 0.46 -4.51 18.79
CA LEU A 83 0.18 -4.33 17.37
C LEU A 83 -0.99 -3.35 17.18
N LYS A 84 -0.81 -2.43 16.22
CA LYS A 84 -1.75 -1.35 15.91
C LYS A 84 -2.82 -1.83 14.93
N LEU A 85 -4.05 -1.39 15.15
CA LEU A 85 -5.18 -1.59 14.25
C LEU A 85 -5.98 -0.31 14.07
N GLN A 86 -6.83 -0.28 13.04
CA GLN A 86 -7.77 0.80 12.79
C GLN A 86 -9.15 0.23 12.53
N LYS A 87 -10.16 0.76 13.25
CA LYS A 87 -11.56 0.37 13.10
C LYS A 87 -12.40 1.61 12.85
N GLU A 88 -13.21 1.57 11.81
CA GLU A 88 -14.20 2.60 11.53
C GLU A 88 -15.49 2.23 12.26
N PHE A 89 -15.91 3.12 13.16
CA PHE A 89 -17.19 3.02 13.84
C PHE A 89 -18.21 3.89 13.10
N PRO A 90 -19.34 3.32 12.65
CA PRO A 90 -20.42 4.10 12.07
C PRO A 90 -20.80 5.25 13.01
N GLU A 91 -20.99 6.44 12.46
CA GLU A 91 -21.36 7.68 13.20
C GLU A 91 -20.28 8.27 14.13
N HIS A 92 -19.20 7.55 14.41
CA HIS A 92 -18.13 7.99 15.32
C HIS A 92 -16.78 8.22 14.62
N GLY A 93 -16.55 7.64 13.44
CA GLY A 93 -15.33 7.83 12.65
C GLY A 93 -14.28 6.74 12.84
N LEU A 94 -13.03 7.04 12.46
CA LEU A 94 -11.92 6.09 12.49
C LEU A 94 -11.18 6.15 13.82
N PHE A 95 -11.08 5.01 14.51
CA PHE A 95 -10.38 4.89 15.77
C PHE A 95 -9.15 4.01 15.62
N THR A 96 -8.08 4.42 16.29
CA THR A 96 -6.86 3.65 16.42
C THR A 96 -6.92 2.81 17.70
N GLY A 97 -6.58 1.53 17.58
CA GLY A 97 -6.51 0.61 18.70
C GLY A 97 -5.19 -0.15 18.77
N PHE A 98 -4.92 -0.74 19.92
CA PHE A 98 -3.76 -1.58 20.18
C PHE A 98 -4.19 -2.87 20.88
N ILE A 99 -3.59 -4.00 20.49
CA ILE A 99 -3.80 -5.27 21.19
C ILE A 99 -3.12 -5.20 22.56
N THR A 100 -3.89 -5.34 23.63
CA THR A 100 -3.38 -5.27 25.02
C THR A 100 -3.25 -6.64 25.67
N ALA A 101 -4.10 -7.60 25.29
CA ALA A 101 -4.05 -8.96 25.80
C ALA A 101 -4.39 -9.97 24.71
N ILE A 102 -3.85 -11.18 24.85
CA ILE A 102 -4.15 -12.33 24.01
C ILE A 102 -4.44 -13.48 24.94
N ASP A 103 -5.70 -13.92 24.95
CA ASP A 103 -6.13 -15.13 25.63
C ASP A 103 -5.93 -16.32 24.68
N LYS A 104 -5.22 -17.34 25.18
CA LYS A 104 -4.84 -18.52 24.40
C LYS A 104 -5.43 -19.80 25.00
N ASP A 105 -6.48 -19.68 25.81
CA ASP A 105 -7.13 -20.80 26.49
C ASP A 105 -7.65 -21.87 25.52
N ASP A 106 -8.15 -21.48 24.34
CA ASP A 106 -8.48 -22.41 23.25
C ASP A 106 -7.71 -22.08 21.96
N PRO A 107 -6.84 -22.97 21.44
CA PRO A 107 -6.15 -22.75 20.16
C PRO A 107 -7.07 -22.58 18.94
N ALA A 108 -8.35 -22.95 19.01
CA ALA A 108 -9.34 -22.69 17.97
C ALA A 108 -9.98 -21.28 18.07
N GLU A 109 -9.95 -20.64 19.24
CA GLU A 109 -10.65 -19.39 19.55
C GLU A 109 -9.77 -18.45 20.39
N TRP A 110 -8.56 -18.15 19.93
CA TRP A 110 -7.76 -17.10 20.56
C TRP A 110 -8.55 -15.79 20.58
N ALA A 111 -8.70 -15.23 21.77
CA ALA A 111 -9.42 -13.98 21.99
C ALA A 111 -8.42 -12.84 22.18
N TYR A 112 -8.63 -11.76 21.45
CA TYR A 112 -7.74 -10.60 21.44
C TYR A 112 -8.45 -9.43 22.06
N THR A 113 -7.89 -8.89 23.14
CA THR A 113 -8.40 -7.67 23.77
C THR A 113 -7.69 -6.47 23.16
N ILE A 114 -8.48 -5.50 22.73
CA ILE A 114 -8.04 -4.28 22.09
C ILE A 114 -8.43 -3.11 22.97
N SER A 115 -7.49 -2.18 23.18
CA SER A 115 -7.78 -0.89 23.78
C SER A 115 -7.71 0.18 22.71
N TYR A 116 -8.74 1.01 22.65
CA TYR A 116 -8.82 2.17 21.76
C TYR A 116 -8.30 3.43 22.47
N GLU A 117 -7.99 4.47 21.68
CA GLU A 117 -7.47 5.75 22.20
C GLU A 117 -8.47 6.52 23.08
N ASP A 118 -9.77 6.24 22.96
CA ASP A 118 -10.83 6.81 23.79
C ASP A 118 -10.98 6.15 25.16
N GLY A 119 -10.21 5.08 25.41
CA GLY A 119 -10.23 4.31 26.65
C GLY A 119 -11.20 3.13 26.64
N ASP A 120 -11.95 2.93 25.55
CA ASP A 120 -12.80 1.76 25.41
C ASP A 120 -11.97 0.52 25.06
N SER A 121 -12.54 -0.64 25.35
CA SER A 121 -11.92 -1.92 25.03
C SER A 121 -12.93 -2.93 24.52
N GLU A 122 -12.48 -3.78 23.61
CA GLU A 122 -13.29 -4.82 22.98
C GLU A 122 -12.47 -6.10 22.88
N THR A 123 -13.13 -7.24 23.04
CA THR A 123 -12.53 -8.55 22.81
C THR A 123 -13.10 -9.13 21.52
N MET A 124 -12.23 -9.56 20.62
CA MET A 124 -12.62 -10.10 19.32
C MET A 124 -11.75 -11.30 18.92
N VAL A 125 -12.27 -12.12 18.00
CA VAL A 125 -11.57 -13.29 17.48
C VAL A 125 -10.68 -12.92 16.28
N LEU A 126 -9.76 -13.82 15.91
CA LEU A 126 -8.80 -13.57 14.83
C LEU A 126 -9.45 -13.12 13.51
N VAL A 127 -10.58 -13.73 13.13
CA VAL A 127 -11.32 -13.40 11.89
C VAL A 127 -11.83 -11.96 11.87
N GLU A 128 -12.20 -11.41 13.02
CA GLU A 128 -12.68 -10.03 13.15
C GLU A 128 -11.52 -9.04 13.24
N LEU A 129 -10.40 -9.47 13.84
CA LEU A 129 -9.19 -8.68 14.02
C LEU A 129 -8.41 -8.50 12.72
N GLU A 130 -8.24 -9.57 11.93
CA GLU A 130 -7.42 -9.61 10.72
C GLU A 130 -7.69 -8.45 9.74
N PRO A 131 -8.95 -8.11 9.36
CA PRO A 131 -9.21 -7.00 8.45
C PRO A 131 -8.88 -5.62 9.03
N LEU A 132 -8.78 -5.49 10.35
CA LEU A 132 -8.55 -4.23 11.06
C LEU A 132 -7.06 -3.94 11.27
N LEU A 133 -6.19 -4.95 11.12
CA LEU A 133 -4.75 -4.79 11.32
C LEU A 133 -4.18 -3.72 10.39
N SER A 134 -3.39 -2.82 10.99
CA SER A 134 -2.69 -1.76 10.25
C SER A 134 -1.55 -2.37 9.45
N THR A 135 -1.57 -2.18 8.14
CA THR A 135 -0.49 -2.57 7.23
C THR A 135 0.51 -1.44 7.01
N HIS A 136 0.19 -0.22 7.45
CA HIS A 136 1.07 0.94 7.37
C HIS A 136 2.32 0.75 8.25
N GLY A 137 3.49 1.08 7.69
CA GLY A 137 4.79 0.86 8.34
C GLY A 137 5.32 -0.57 8.23
N ASN A 138 4.59 -1.50 7.60
CA ASN A 138 5.08 -2.85 7.35
C ASN A 138 6.12 -2.86 6.22
N ALA A 139 7.29 -3.47 6.44
CA ALA A 139 8.40 -3.52 5.50
C ALA A 139 8.01 -4.13 4.13
N LEU A 140 7.10 -5.11 4.09
CA LEU A 140 6.60 -5.70 2.85
C LEU A 140 5.73 -4.72 2.07
N ARG A 141 4.94 -3.90 2.77
CA ARG A 141 4.17 -2.82 2.14
C ARG A 141 5.11 -1.76 1.57
N GLU A 142 6.16 -1.40 2.31
CA GLU A 142 7.18 -0.45 1.83
C GLU A 142 7.90 -0.98 0.59
N TYR A 143 8.21 -2.27 0.58
CA TYR A 143 8.76 -2.96 -0.60
C TYR A 143 7.81 -2.86 -1.80
N ALA A 144 6.54 -3.20 -1.62
CA ALA A 144 5.53 -3.15 -2.68
C ALA A 144 5.36 -1.72 -3.25
N VAL A 145 5.29 -0.71 -2.37
CA VAL A 145 5.22 0.69 -2.78
C VAL A 145 6.45 1.08 -3.58
N ARG A 146 7.65 0.71 -3.14
CA ARG A 146 8.90 1.03 -3.86
C ARG A 146 8.94 0.41 -5.26
N GLU A 147 8.56 -0.85 -5.40
CA GLU A 147 8.53 -1.54 -6.70
C GLU A 147 7.50 -0.91 -7.65
N LEU A 148 6.30 -0.58 -7.14
CA LEU A 148 5.30 0.14 -7.92
C LEU A 148 5.83 1.51 -8.38
N MET A 149 6.51 2.24 -7.50
CA MET A 149 7.07 3.56 -7.82
C MET A 149 8.11 3.52 -8.95
N LEU A 150 8.85 2.43 -9.12
CA LEU A 150 9.73 2.25 -10.28
C LEU A 150 8.92 2.24 -11.59
N GLY A 151 7.80 1.52 -11.61
CA GLY A 151 6.87 1.49 -12.75
C GLY A 151 6.24 2.85 -13.03
N TYR A 152 5.81 3.57 -12.00
CA TYR A 152 5.26 4.93 -12.13
C TYR A 152 6.30 5.91 -12.67
N THR A 153 7.53 5.87 -12.14
CA THR A 153 8.63 6.73 -12.59
C THR A 153 8.94 6.49 -14.06
N TYR A 154 8.95 5.23 -14.49
CA TYR A 154 9.13 4.88 -15.90
C TYR A 154 8.03 5.50 -16.79
N LEU A 155 6.76 5.37 -16.39
CA LEU A 155 5.65 5.93 -17.15
C LEU A 155 5.66 7.46 -17.17
N GLU A 156 5.93 8.12 -16.04
CA GLU A 156 6.04 9.58 -15.97
C GLU A 156 7.15 10.10 -16.88
N ASN A 157 8.33 9.48 -16.83
CA ASN A 157 9.46 9.83 -17.69
C ASN A 157 9.08 9.70 -19.18
N ARG A 158 8.30 8.67 -19.54
CA ARG A 158 7.84 8.47 -20.91
C ARG A 158 6.77 9.48 -21.35
N LEU A 159 5.86 9.84 -20.46
CA LEU A 159 4.79 10.83 -20.72
C LEU A 159 5.31 12.26 -20.80
N THR A 160 6.34 12.59 -20.03
CA THR A 160 6.97 13.92 -19.98
C THR A 160 8.13 14.08 -20.98
N GLY A 161 8.54 13.00 -21.65
CA GLY A 161 9.64 13.00 -22.61
C GLY A 161 11.03 13.07 -21.96
N ILE A 162 11.12 12.83 -20.65
CA ILE A 162 12.39 12.76 -19.91
C ILE A 162 12.99 11.37 -20.11
N PHE A 163 13.71 11.18 -21.22
CA PHE A 163 14.45 9.95 -21.47
C PHE A 163 15.79 10.00 -20.75
N GLY A 164 15.83 9.41 -19.55
CA GLY A 164 17.01 8.94 -18.81
C GLY A 164 18.34 9.66 -19.03
N GLY A 165 18.71 10.53 -18.09
CA GLY A 165 20.08 10.99 -17.93
C GLY A 165 20.28 11.81 -16.66
N GLY A 166 20.82 11.19 -15.61
CA GLY A 166 21.50 11.90 -14.52
C GLY A 166 20.71 12.05 -13.22
N THR A 167 21.20 11.32 -12.20
CA THR A 167 21.23 11.67 -10.77
C THR A 167 19.98 12.26 -10.11
N CYS A 168 19.49 11.49 -9.14
CA CYS A 168 18.87 11.94 -7.89
C CYS A 168 19.37 13.33 -7.47
N GLY A 169 18.59 14.37 -7.76
CA GLY A 169 18.72 15.70 -7.19
C GLY A 169 17.77 15.79 -6.01
N ILE A 170 18.28 15.40 -4.84
CA ILE A 170 17.77 15.95 -3.58
C ILE A 170 17.80 17.47 -3.77
N LEU A 171 16.64 18.11 -3.66
CA LEU A 171 16.53 19.57 -3.54
C LEU A 171 17.30 19.97 -2.27
N VAL A 172 18.57 20.34 -2.43
CA VAL A 172 19.27 21.20 -1.50
C VAL A 172 18.92 22.61 -1.94
N GLU A 173 17.93 23.22 -1.28
CA GLU A 173 17.68 24.64 -1.37
C GLU A 173 18.96 25.39 -0.93
N GLY A 174 19.60 26.04 -1.90
CA GLY A 174 20.68 26.98 -1.68
C GLY A 174 20.29 28.34 -2.24
N GLU A 175 19.77 29.21 -1.37
CA GLU A 175 19.80 30.67 -1.52
C GLU A 175 20.21 31.22 -0.14
N GLY A 176 21.18 32.12 0.03
CA GLY A 176 21.98 32.84 -0.94
C GLY A 176 23.17 33.51 -0.24
N LEU A 177 24.18 33.82 -1.05
CA LEU A 177 25.27 34.74 -0.72
C LEU A 177 24.75 36.18 -0.71
N HIS A 178 24.98 36.88 0.40
CA HIS A 178 25.42 38.26 0.43
C HIS A 178 26.40 38.45 1.59
#